data_AF-A0A836RF10-F1
#
_entry.id   AF-A0A836RF10-F1
#
_cell.length_a   1.000
_cell.length_b   1.000
_cell.length_c   1.000
_cell.angle_alpha   90.00
_cell.angle_beta   90.00
_cell.angle_gamma   90.00
#
_symmetry.space_group_name_H-M   'P 1'
#
loop_
_entity.id
_entity.type
_entity.pdbx_description
1 polymer ?
#
loop_
_entity_poly.entity_id
_entity_poly.type
_entity_poly.pdbx_seq_one_letter_code
_entity_poly.pdbx_strand_id
1 'polypeptide(L)'
;MQEPGDQATDLAHADIGIVCALTIEVRPFLERCDRLKKYVGGRFVFRGGFLRDARVVVVESGMGYARARDATLAMLDAHTPTWILACGFAGALRPDMRIGDIVIPRRIVDTHGQALDV
;
A
#
# COMPACT_ATOMS: atom_id res chain seq x y z
N MET A 1 36.78 -18.85 -2.23
CA MET A 1 35.66 -19.12 -1.30
C MET A 1 35.41 -17.81 -0.57
N GLN A 2 34.40 -17.06 -1.01
CA GLN A 2 34.07 -15.76 -0.44
C GLN A 2 33.02 -16.00 0.63
N GLU A 3 33.33 -15.63 1.88
CA GLU A 3 32.37 -15.64 2.99
C GLU A 3 31.12 -14.86 2.59
N PRO A 4 29.89 -15.39 2.76
CA PRO A 4 28.68 -14.63 2.52
C PRO A 4 28.58 -13.53 3.58
N GLY A 5 28.81 -12.29 3.15
CA GLY A 5 28.72 -11.11 4.00
C GLY A 5 27.33 -11.01 4.64
N ASP A 6 27.33 -10.84 5.96
CA ASP A 6 26.17 -10.52 6.79
C ASP A 6 25.48 -9.26 6.25
N GLN A 7 24.45 -9.44 5.43
CA GLN A 7 23.56 -8.36 5.04
C GLN A 7 22.78 -7.96 6.30
N ALA A 8 23.19 -6.84 6.91
CA ALA A 8 22.45 -6.22 7.98
C ALA A 8 20.97 -6.15 7.58
N THR A 9 20.12 -6.93 8.27
CA THR A 9 18.71 -7.03 7.93
C THR A 9 18.08 -5.65 8.10
N ASP A 10 17.66 -5.03 7.00
CA ASP A 10 16.91 -3.78 7.06
C ASP A 10 15.59 -4.04 7.81
N LEU A 11 15.56 -3.60 9.07
CA LEU A 11 14.41 -3.76 9.95
C LEU A 11 13.25 -2.85 9.53
N ALA A 12 13.51 -1.83 8.69
CA ALA A 12 12.52 -0.91 8.17
C ALA A 12 11.92 -1.39 6.85
N HIS A 13 12.64 -2.19 6.05
CA HIS A 13 12.15 -2.79 4.80
C HIS A 13 10.81 -3.49 4.99
N ALA A 14 9.94 -3.49 4.00
CA ALA A 14 8.72 -4.30 3.93
C ALA A 14 8.64 -5.09 2.60
N ASP A 15 8.10 -6.30 2.60
CA ASP A 15 7.90 -7.03 1.35
C ASP A 15 6.78 -6.39 0.51
N ILE A 16 5.72 -5.92 1.19
CA ILE A 16 4.52 -5.36 0.58
C ILE A 16 4.14 -4.04 1.27
N GLY A 17 4.05 -2.98 0.49
CA GLY A 17 3.44 -1.70 0.86
C GLY A 17 2.00 -1.61 0.36
N ILE A 18 1.07 -1.19 1.21
CA ILE A 18 -0.35 -1.00 0.86
C ILE A 18 -0.73 0.46 1.09
N VAL A 19 -1.19 1.13 0.05
CA VAL A 19 -1.68 2.51 0.12
C VAL A 19 -3.20 2.50 0.05
N CYS A 20 -3.85 3.06 1.07
CA CYS A 20 -5.31 3.19 1.14
C CYS A 20 -5.71 4.61 1.54
N ALA A 21 -6.87 5.07 1.08
CA ALA A 21 -7.38 6.38 1.42
C ALA A 21 -7.99 6.41 2.83
N LEU A 22 -8.71 5.35 3.22
CA LEU A 22 -9.48 5.28 4.46
C LEU A 22 -9.15 4.00 5.23
N THR A 23 -9.10 4.08 6.56
CA THR A 23 -8.82 2.92 7.42
C THR A 23 -9.76 1.73 7.16
N ILE A 24 -11.02 2.00 6.82
CA ILE A 24 -12.03 0.95 6.57
C ILE A 24 -11.67 0.05 5.39
N GLU A 25 -10.89 0.55 4.43
CA GLU A 25 -10.47 -0.19 3.23
C GLU A 25 -9.48 -1.31 3.55
N VAL A 26 -8.75 -1.19 4.67
CA VAL A 26 -7.65 -2.10 5.01
C VAL A 26 -7.77 -2.74 6.39
N ARG A 27 -8.66 -2.25 7.27
CA ARG A 27 -8.83 -2.77 8.62
C ARG A 27 -9.07 -4.30 8.66
N PRO A 28 -9.98 -4.89 7.86
CA PRO A 28 -10.19 -6.34 7.88
C PRO A 28 -8.96 -7.14 7.43
N PHE A 29 -8.11 -6.55 6.60
CA PHE A 29 -6.83 -7.15 6.22
C PHE A 29 -5.84 -7.10 7.39
N LEU A 30 -5.72 -5.96 8.07
CA LEU A 30 -4.83 -5.80 9.21
C LEU A 30 -5.18 -6.74 10.37
N GLU A 31 -6.47 -7.02 10.59
CA GLU A 31 -6.94 -7.98 11.61
C GLU A 31 -6.42 -9.41 11.38
N ARG A 32 -5.95 -9.72 10.17
CA ARG A 32 -5.36 -11.02 9.81
C ARG A 32 -3.83 -11.05 9.95
N CYS A 33 -3.21 -9.90 10.20
CA CYS A 33 -1.78 -9.78 10.39
C CYS A 33 -1.41 -10.00 11.86
N ASP A 34 -0.23 -10.54 12.11
CA ASP A 34 0.38 -10.60 13.43
C ASP A 34 1.39 -9.45 13.65
N ARG A 35 1.85 -9.29 14.90
CA ARG A 35 2.88 -8.31 15.30
C ARG A 35 2.60 -6.88 14.81
N LEU A 36 1.32 -6.50 14.82
CA LEU A 36 0.88 -5.18 14.36
C LEU A 36 1.53 -4.05 15.16
N LYS A 37 2.05 -3.08 14.43
CA LYS A 37 2.54 -1.79 14.93
C LYS A 37 1.78 -0.67 14.25
N LYS A 38 1.63 0.44 14.97
CA LYS A 38 1.09 1.69 14.46
C LYS A 38 2.02 2.82 14.87
N TYR A 39 2.37 3.69 13.92
CA TYR A 39 3.18 4.87 14.17
C TYR A 39 2.80 5.98 13.19
N VAL A 40 3.33 7.17 13.44
CA VAL A 40 3.12 8.35 12.60
C VAL A 40 4.46 8.69 11.95
N GLY A 41 4.47 8.78 10.63
CA GLY A 41 5.62 9.24 9.83
C GLY A 41 5.24 10.54 9.14
N GLY A 42 5.82 11.67 9.59
CA GLY A 42 5.37 13.00 9.16
C GLY A 42 3.90 13.23 9.52
N ARG A 43 3.04 13.37 8.50
CA ARG A 43 1.59 13.53 8.68
C ARG A 43 0.77 12.25 8.43
N PHE A 44 1.43 11.16 8.07
CA PHE A 44 0.76 9.92 7.68
C PHE A 44 0.75 8.91 8.81
N VAL A 45 -0.35 8.16 8.91
CA VAL A 45 -0.47 7.04 9.84
C VAL A 45 -0.03 5.79 9.10
N PHE A 46 0.99 5.14 9.64
CA PHE A 46 1.46 3.84 9.19
C PHE A 46 0.96 2.76 10.15
N ARG A 47 0.58 1.63 9.56
CA ARG A 47 0.28 0.38 10.27
C ARG A 47 1.01 -0.74 9.58
N GLY A 48 1.53 -1.71 10.30
CA GLY A 48 2.24 -2.79 9.65
C GLY A 48 2.52 -3.93 10.61
N GLY A 49 2.77 -5.09 10.05
CA GLY A 49 2.98 -6.32 10.80
C GLY A 49 3.41 -7.39 9.82
N PHE A 50 3.01 -8.62 10.09
CA PHE A 50 3.30 -9.71 9.17
C PHE A 50 2.02 -10.47 8.82
N LEU A 51 1.92 -10.82 7.55
CA LEU A 51 0.97 -11.82 7.07
C LEU A 51 1.77 -13.09 6.77
N ARG A 52 1.77 -14.04 7.71
CA ARG A 52 2.70 -15.18 7.71
C ARG A 52 4.15 -14.65 7.76
N ASP A 53 4.95 -14.96 6.75
CA ASP A 53 6.36 -14.54 6.66
C ASP A 53 6.53 -13.21 5.93
N ALA A 54 5.49 -12.71 5.24
CA ALA A 54 5.56 -11.45 4.52
C ALA A 54 5.37 -10.26 5.46
N ARG A 55 6.34 -9.37 5.50
CA ARG A 55 6.28 -8.10 6.22
C ARG A 55 5.46 -7.09 5.41
N VAL A 56 4.39 -6.60 6.00
CA VAL A 56 3.45 -5.70 5.34
C VAL A 56 3.44 -4.36 6.05
N VAL A 57 3.51 -3.29 5.29
CA VAL A 57 3.26 -1.93 5.75
C VAL A 57 2.10 -1.32 5.00
N VAL A 58 1.29 -0.55 5.70
CA VAL A 58 0.09 0.12 5.21
C VAL A 58 0.20 1.59 5.56
N VAL A 59 -0.09 2.47 4.61
CA VAL A 59 -0.18 3.92 4.84
C VAL A 59 -1.60 4.41 4.55
N GLU A 60 -2.17 5.14 5.52
CA GLU A 60 -3.45 5.84 5.36
C GLU A 60 -3.18 7.20 4.71
N SER A 61 -3.42 7.33 3.40
CA SER A 61 -3.13 8.56 2.66
C SER A 61 -4.16 9.66 2.93
N GLY A 62 -5.42 9.29 3.13
CA GLY A 62 -6.59 10.15 2.96
C GLY A 62 -6.97 10.38 1.50
N MET A 63 -8.11 11.04 1.28
CA MET A 63 -8.70 11.25 -0.04
C MET A 63 -7.90 12.23 -0.91
N GLY A 64 -7.78 11.92 -2.19
CA GLY A 64 -7.21 12.81 -3.23
C GLY A 64 -5.81 12.40 -3.70
N TYR A 65 -5.54 12.60 -5.00
CA TYR A 65 -4.33 12.12 -5.66
C TYR A 65 -3.04 12.69 -5.05
N ALA A 66 -3.03 13.98 -4.66
CA ALA A 66 -1.86 14.61 -4.06
C ALA A 66 -1.50 13.96 -2.72
N ARG A 67 -2.50 13.61 -1.91
CA ARG A 67 -2.29 12.92 -0.64
C ARG A 67 -1.81 11.49 -0.85
N ALA A 68 -2.39 10.77 -1.81
CA ALA A 68 -1.97 9.42 -2.18
C ALA A 68 -0.50 9.40 -2.67
N ARG A 69 -0.13 10.36 -3.53
CA ARG A 69 1.26 10.54 -3.99
C ARG A 69 2.21 10.76 -2.82
N ASP A 70 1.93 11.75 -1.98
CA ASP A 70 2.80 12.11 -0.87
C ASP A 70 2.93 10.97 0.16
N ALA A 71 1.85 10.19 0.39
CA ALA A 71 1.87 9.01 1.26
C ALA A 71 2.69 7.86 0.66
N THR A 72 2.59 7.65 -0.64
CA THR A 72 3.35 6.62 -1.37
C THR A 72 4.84 6.94 -1.33
N LEU A 73 5.22 8.20 -1.57
CA LEU A 73 6.62 8.64 -1.45
C LEU A 73 7.15 8.44 -0.03
N ALA A 74 6.38 8.85 0.99
CA ALA A 74 6.78 8.63 2.38
C ALA A 74 6.95 7.14 2.74
N MET A 75 6.13 6.25 2.16
CA MET A 75 6.28 4.81 2.32
C MET A 75 7.55 4.28 1.63
N LEU A 76 7.82 4.72 0.40
CA LEU A 76 9.02 4.34 -0.35
C LEU A 76 10.29 4.72 0.41
N ASP A 77 10.33 5.94 0.93
CA ASP A 77 11.47 6.45 1.69
C ASP A 77 11.68 5.70 3.02
N ALA A 78 10.60 5.32 3.70
CA ALA A 78 10.67 4.72 5.03
C ALA A 78 10.82 3.19 5.03
N HIS A 79 10.29 2.50 4.01
CA HIS A 79 10.12 1.04 4.04
C HIS A 79 10.56 0.30 2.79
N THR A 80 11.02 1.01 1.76
CA THR A 80 11.63 0.42 0.55
C THR A 80 10.89 -0.81 0.01
N PRO A 81 9.55 -0.81 -0.11
CA PRO A 81 8.81 -2.03 -0.35
C PRO A 81 9.08 -2.64 -1.72
N THR A 82 9.09 -3.97 -1.80
CA THR A 82 9.27 -4.68 -3.08
C THR A 82 8.02 -4.54 -3.96
N TRP A 83 6.84 -4.60 -3.35
CA TRP A 83 5.54 -4.42 -4.03
C TRP A 83 4.75 -3.28 -3.43
N ILE A 84 4.06 -2.51 -4.28
CA ILE A 84 3.08 -1.52 -3.84
C ILE A 84 1.70 -1.93 -4.34
N LEU A 85 0.74 -2.00 -3.43
CA LEU A 85 -0.66 -2.25 -3.70
C LEU A 85 -1.47 -1.00 -3.34
N ALA A 86 -2.12 -0.40 -4.32
CA ALA A 86 -3.16 0.59 -4.06
C ALA A 86 -4.50 -0.14 -3.91
N CYS A 87 -5.18 0.02 -2.77
CA CYS A 87 -6.48 -0.60 -2.52
C CYS A 87 -7.50 0.42 -2.05
N GLY A 88 -8.75 0.27 -2.49
CA GLY A 88 -9.85 1.11 -2.04
C GLY A 88 -11.15 0.81 -2.77
N PHE A 89 -12.15 1.64 -2.51
CA PHE A 89 -13.45 1.54 -3.19
C PHE A 89 -13.50 2.41 -4.44
N ALA A 90 -14.24 1.96 -5.46
CA ALA A 90 -14.46 2.70 -6.69
C ALA A 90 -15.93 2.67 -7.11
N GLY A 91 -16.37 3.73 -7.78
CA GLY A 91 -17.68 3.79 -8.44
C GLY A 91 -17.62 3.12 -9.81
N ALA A 92 -18.60 2.27 -10.11
CA ALA A 92 -18.70 1.63 -11.41
C ALA A 92 -19.08 2.65 -12.51
N LEU A 93 -18.40 2.57 -13.64
CA LEU A 93 -18.74 3.33 -14.86
C LEU A 93 -19.50 2.49 -15.89
N ARG A 94 -19.44 1.16 -15.76
CA ARG A 94 -20.16 0.24 -16.65
C ARG A 94 -21.44 -0.26 -15.98
N PRO A 95 -22.58 -0.29 -16.69
CA PRO A 95 -23.87 -0.64 -16.10
C PRO A 95 -24.01 -2.13 -15.72
N ASP A 96 -23.16 -2.99 -16.26
CA ASP A 96 -23.13 -4.43 -15.95
C ASP A 96 -22.38 -4.77 -14.64
N MET A 97 -21.64 -3.81 -14.09
CA MET A 97 -20.89 -4.00 -12.84
C MET A 97 -21.81 -3.92 -11.63
N ARG A 98 -21.53 -4.77 -10.64
CA ARG A 98 -22.31 -4.92 -9.41
C ARG A 98 -21.52 -4.49 -8.19
N ILE A 99 -22.23 -4.13 -7.13
CA ILE A 99 -21.63 -3.90 -5.81
C ILE A 99 -20.91 -5.17 -5.38
N GLY A 100 -19.63 -5.03 -5.03
CA GLY A 100 -18.77 -6.14 -4.61
C GLY A 100 -17.89 -6.71 -5.73
N ASP A 101 -18.06 -6.28 -6.98
CA ASP A 101 -17.13 -6.65 -8.05
C ASP A 101 -15.72 -6.11 -7.76
N ILE A 102 -14.71 -6.95 -7.98
CA ILE A 102 -13.30 -6.59 -7.81
C ILE A 102 -12.72 -6.20 -9.17
N VAL A 103 -12.09 -5.04 -9.22
CA VAL A 103 -11.39 -4.56 -10.42
C VAL A 103 -9.89 -4.57 -10.16
N ILE A 104 -9.16 -5.28 -11.02
CA ILE A 104 -7.70 -5.17 -11.13
C ILE A 104 -7.44 -4.42 -12.45
N PRO A 105 -7.00 -3.16 -12.41
CA PRO A 105 -6.78 -2.40 -13.63
C PRO A 105 -5.59 -2.98 -14.40
N ARG A 106 -5.62 -2.85 -15.73
CA ARG A 106 -4.42 -3.00 -16.61
C ARG A 106 -3.85 -1.65 -17.03
N ARG A 107 -4.66 -0.59 -16.87
CA ARG A 107 -4.31 0.79 -17.18
C ARG A 107 -5.08 1.72 -16.25
N ILE A 108 -4.41 2.75 -15.77
CA ILE A 108 -4.96 3.82 -14.94
C ILE A 108 -4.80 5.12 -15.71
N VAL A 109 -5.83 5.97 -15.70
CA VAL A 109 -5.81 7.30 -16.33
C VAL A 109 -6.33 8.35 -15.36
N ASP A 110 -5.87 9.59 -15.48
CA ASP A 110 -6.39 10.73 -14.71
C ASP A 110 -7.12 11.75 -15.60
N THR A 111 -7.71 12.77 -14.97
CA THR A 111 -8.42 13.86 -15.65
C THR A 111 -7.50 14.86 -16.35
N HIS A 112 -6.18 14.72 -16.21
CA HIS A 112 -5.16 15.56 -16.82
C HIS A 112 -4.50 14.89 -18.04
N GLY A 113 -5.03 13.75 -18.48
CA GLY A 113 -4.51 13.01 -19.65
C GLY A 113 -3.28 12.16 -19.35
N GLN A 114 -2.92 11.96 -18.08
CA GLN A 114 -1.86 11.02 -17.71
C GLN A 114 -2.39 9.59 -17.77
N ALA A 115 -1.51 8.65 -18.14
CA ALA A 115 -1.83 7.23 -18.21
C ALA A 115 -0.67 6.38 -17.70
N LEU A 116 -0.99 5.28 -17.03
CA LEU A 116 -0.05 4.28 -16.54
C LEU A 116 -0.56 2.88 -16.88
N ASP A 117 0.24 2.08 -17.56
CA ASP A 117 0.03 0.64 -17.71
C ASP A 117 0.60 -0.08 -16.48
N VAL A 118 -0.15 -1.06 -15.96
CA VAL A 118 0.16 -1.81 -14.72
C VAL A 118 0.13 -3.31 -14.93
#